data_AF-A0A1D2R8U0-F1
#
_entry.id   AF-A0A1D2R8U0-F1
#
_cell.length_a   1.000
_cell.length_b   1.000
_cell.length_c   1.000
_cell.angle_alpha   90.00
_cell.angle_beta   90.00
_cell.angle_gamma   90.00
#
_symmetry.space_group_name_H-M   'P 1'
#
loop_
_entity.id
_entity.type
_entity.pdbx_description
1 polymer ?
#
loop_
_entity_poly.entity_id
_entity_poly.type
_entity_poly.pdbx_seq_one_letter_code
_entity_poly.pdbx_strand_id
1 'polypeptide(L)'
;MRVENVPFSKSALELGDKFGIDILEQGLYGGGDYELLFTASEERWDELKDEFSRRDLVKVTKIGRVVEGSGASCVKDGKEFGIRREGYEHFR
;
A
#
# COMPACT_ATOMS: atom_id res chain seq x y z
N MET A 1 7.21 5.93 2.11
CA MET A 1 6.03 5.73 1.24
C MET A 1 5.07 6.91 1.40
N ARG A 2 4.27 7.27 0.40
CA ARG A 2 3.20 8.27 0.54
C ARG A 2 1.90 7.53 0.81
N VAL A 3 1.21 7.83 1.91
CA VAL A 3 -0.02 7.09 2.27
C VAL A 3 -1.15 7.31 1.26
N GLU A 4 -1.11 8.43 0.54
CA GLU A 4 -2.04 8.77 -0.52
C GLU A 4 -1.91 7.86 -1.75
N ASN A 5 -0.80 7.10 -1.86
CA ASN A 5 -0.60 6.14 -2.93
C ASN A 5 -1.16 4.74 -2.62
N VAL A 6 -1.65 4.48 -1.40
CA VAL A 6 -2.26 3.17 -1.08
C VAL A 6 -3.49 2.96 -1.96
N PRO A 7 -3.55 1.87 -2.75
CA PRO A 7 -4.69 1.62 -3.61
C PRO A 7 -5.87 1.10 -2.78
N PHE A 8 -6.96 1.87 -2.75
CA PHE A 8 -8.23 1.42 -2.19
C PHE A 8 -9.26 1.20 -3.30
N SER A 9 -10.05 0.14 -3.17
CA SER A 9 -11.20 -0.07 -4.04
C SER A 9 -12.29 0.96 -3.74
N LYS A 10 -13.13 1.24 -4.74
CA LYS A 10 -14.28 2.15 -4.56
C LYS A 10 -15.20 1.67 -3.43
N SER A 11 -15.45 0.37 -3.34
CA SER A 11 -16.29 -0.22 -2.29
C SER A 11 -15.66 -0.07 -0.90
N ALA A 12 -14.34 -0.22 -0.76
CA ALA A 12 -13.66 0.03 0.50
C ALA A 12 -13.86 1.48 0.96
N LEU A 13 -13.69 2.46 0.07
CA LEU A 13 -13.91 3.88 0.37
C LEU A 13 -15.38 4.15 0.78
N GLU A 14 -16.35 3.63 0.02
CA GLU A 14 -17.77 3.79 0.32
C GLU A 14 -18.17 3.17 1.66
N LEU A 15 -17.61 2.00 2.01
CA LEU A 15 -17.82 1.37 3.31
C LEU A 15 -17.14 2.16 4.43
N GLY A 16 -15.96 2.71 4.17
CA GLY A 16 -15.26 3.64 5.05
C GLY A 16 -16.14 4.80 5.47
N ASP A 17 -16.66 5.53 4.49
CA ASP A 17 -17.54 6.68 4.71
C ASP A 17 -18.84 6.28 5.41
N LYS A 18 -19.45 5.17 4.98
CA LYS A 18 -20.75 4.71 5.51
C LYS A 18 -20.68 4.28 6.97
N PHE A 19 -19.58 3.65 7.37
CA PHE A 19 -19.44 3.04 8.69
C PHE A 19 -18.46 3.77 9.61
N GLY A 20 -17.87 4.88 9.15
CA GLY A 20 -16.88 5.64 9.92
C GLY A 20 -15.58 4.87 10.15
N ILE A 21 -15.21 3.99 9.23
CA ILE A 21 -13.97 3.19 9.30
C ILE A 21 -12.83 4.02 8.73
N ASP A 22 -11.72 4.13 9.47
CA ASP A 22 -10.48 4.69 8.92
C ASP A 22 -9.88 3.68 7.93
N ILE A 23 -10.10 3.95 6.64
CA ILE A 23 -9.63 3.08 5.55
C ILE A 23 -8.10 3.04 5.47
N LEU A 24 -7.42 4.12 5.85
CA LEU A 24 -5.96 4.10 5.88
C LEU A 24 -5.44 3.20 6.99
N GLU A 25 -6.08 3.22 8.17
CA GLU A 25 -5.77 2.30 9.26
C GLU A 25 -5.94 0.84 8.82
N GLN A 26 -7.05 0.53 8.15
CA GLN A 26 -7.31 -0.82 7.64
C GLN A 26 -6.29 -1.24 6.57
N GLY A 27 -5.97 -0.35 5.62
CA GLY A 27 -5.00 -0.66 4.57
C GLY A 27 -3.57 -0.85 5.06
N LEU A 28 -3.21 -0.29 6.21
CA LEU A 28 -1.87 -0.44 6.78
C LEU A 28 -1.78 -1.61 7.76
N TYR A 29 -2.86 -1.96 8.47
CA TYR A 29 -2.79 -2.86 9.63
C TYR A 29 -3.83 -3.98 9.66
N GLY A 30 -4.89 -3.93 8.84
CA GLY A 30 -6.02 -4.89 8.89
C GLY A 30 -5.67 -6.30 8.42
N GLY A 31 -4.83 -6.42 7.40
CA GLY A 31 -4.44 -7.71 6.80
C GLY A 31 -5.61 -8.43 6.12
N GLY A 32 -5.36 -9.67 5.65
CA GLY A 32 -6.39 -10.51 5.03
C GLY A 32 -6.69 -10.22 3.56
N ASP A 33 -5.97 -9.30 2.92
CA ASP A 33 -6.14 -8.97 1.49
C ASP A 33 -5.53 -10.03 0.55
N TYR A 34 -4.54 -10.80 1.03
CA TYR A 34 -3.76 -11.76 0.23
C TYR A 34 -3.08 -11.13 -1.01
N GLU A 35 -2.77 -9.85 -0.95
CA GLU A 35 -2.09 -9.10 -2.00
C GLU A 35 -0.57 -9.31 -2.00
N LEU A 36 0.08 -9.00 -3.12
CA LEU A 36 1.54 -9.04 -3.26
C LEU A 36 2.17 -7.69 -2.94
N LEU A 37 3.08 -7.66 -1.96
CA LEU A 37 4.00 -6.55 -1.72
C LEU A 37 5.40 -6.93 -2.21
N PHE A 38 5.90 -6.20 -3.21
CA PHE A 38 7.20 -6.48 -3.82
C PHE A 38 7.94 -5.19 -4.20
N THR A 39 9.21 -5.34 -4.59
CA THR A 39 10.06 -4.26 -5.06
C THR A 39 10.54 -4.54 -6.48
N ALA A 40 10.71 -3.49 -7.29
CA ALA A 40 11.31 -3.56 -8.62
C ALA A 40 12.27 -2.38 -8.82
N SER A 41 13.21 -2.52 -9.76
CA SER A 41 14.10 -1.41 -10.14
C SER A 41 13.28 -0.25 -10.70
N GLU A 42 13.67 0.97 -10.37
CA GLU A 42 12.94 2.17 -10.74
C GLU A 42 12.93 2.37 -12.26
N GLU A 43 14.05 2.03 -12.91
CA GLU A 43 14.25 2.13 -14.36
C GLU A 43 13.34 1.20 -15.17
N ARG A 44 12.88 0.10 -14.55
CA ARG A 44 12.01 -0.90 -15.21
C ARG A 44 10.54 -0.77 -14.83
N TRP A 45 10.17 0.26 -14.07
CA TRP A 45 8.80 0.40 -13.57
C TRP A 45 7.77 0.49 -14.71
N ASP A 46 8.05 1.31 -15.73
CA ASP A 46 7.12 1.52 -16.84
C ASP A 46 6.98 0.25 -17.69
N GLU A 47 8.10 -0.43 -17.97
CA GLU A 47 8.10 -1.74 -18.66
C GLU A 47 7.27 -2.78 -17.89
N LEU A 48 7.47 -2.88 -16.57
CA LEU A 48 6.72 -3.81 -15.72
C LEU A 48 5.21 -3.49 -15.76
N LYS A 49 4.85 -2.21 -15.64
CA LYS A 49 3.46 -1.77 -15.67
C LYS A 49 2.80 -2.10 -17.02
N ASP A 50 3.51 -1.85 -18.12
CA ASP A 50 3.03 -2.14 -19.47
C ASP A 50 2.86 -3.64 -19.70
N GLU A 51 3.80 -4.47 -19.23
CA GLU A 51 3.69 -5.93 -19.31
C GLU A 51 2.49 -6.48 -18.54
N PHE A 52 2.20 -5.94 -17.35
CA PHE A 52 1.01 -6.34 -16.58
C PHE A 52 -0.28 -5.98 -17.32
N SER A 53 -0.34 -4.77 -17.91
CA SER A 53 -1.49 -4.36 -18.71
C SER A 53 -1.64 -5.20 -19.98
N ARG A 54 -0.54 -5.47 -20.70
CA ARG A 54 -0.54 -6.22 -21.96
C ARG A 54 -0.99 -7.67 -21.77
N ARG A 55 -0.70 -8.25 -20.60
CA ARG A 55 -1.04 -9.63 -20.25
C ARG A 55 -2.38 -9.77 -19.52
N ASP A 56 -3.12 -8.67 -19.36
CA ASP A 56 -4.40 -8.63 -18.63
C ASP A 56 -4.26 -9.18 -17.19
N LEU A 57 -3.16 -8.81 -16.52
CA LEU A 57 -2.91 -9.15 -15.12
C LEU A 57 -3.54 -8.10 -14.18
N VAL A 58 -3.56 -8.44 -12.89
CA VAL A 58 -4.02 -7.53 -11.83
C VAL A 58 -3.27 -6.19 -11.85
N LYS A 59 -3.95 -5.11 -11.46
CA LYS A 59 -3.35 -3.77 -11.43
C LYS A 59 -2.21 -3.71 -10.40
N VAL A 60 -1.06 -3.19 -10.83
CA VAL A 60 0.07 -2.86 -9.95
C VAL A 60 0.10 -1.37 -9.61
N THR A 61 0.42 -1.03 -8.37
CA THR A 61 0.49 0.35 -7.89
C THR A 61 1.81 0.60 -7.17
N LYS A 62 2.59 1.59 -7.63
CA LYS A 62 3.81 2.02 -6.93
C LYS A 62 3.43 2.85 -5.70
N ILE A 63 3.61 2.30 -4.51
CA ILE A 63 3.29 2.98 -3.24
C ILE A 63 4.50 3.70 -2.62
N GLY A 64 5.71 3.34 -3.01
CA GLY A 64 6.93 3.92 -2.44
C GLY A 64 8.21 3.53 -3.17
N ARG A 65 9.32 3.66 -2.46
CA ARG A 65 10.67 3.31 -2.93
C ARG A 65 11.48 2.72 -1.77
N VAL A 66 12.41 1.84 -2.09
CA VAL A 66 13.44 1.36 -1.16
C VAL A 66 14.53 2.42 -1.06
N VAL A 67 15.06 2.62 0.14
CA VAL A 67 16.15 3.57 0.43
C VAL A 67 17.19 2.90 1.30
N GLU A 68 18.40 3.45 1.32
CA GLU A 68 19.43 3.03 2.28
C GLU A 68 18.94 3.25 3.73
N GLY A 69 19.23 2.29 4.60
CA GLY A 69 18.83 2.31 6.01
C GLY A 69 17.99 1.10 6.41
N SER A 70 17.21 1.25 7.48
CA SER A 70 16.39 0.18 8.05
C SER A 70 15.04 0.69 8.51
N GLY A 71 14.03 -0.18 8.47
CA GLY A 71 12.66 0.14 8.86
C GLY A 71 11.81 0.66 7.70
N ALA A 72 10.56 0.99 8.01
CA ALA A 72 9.61 1.55 7.05
C ALA A 72 9.05 2.86 7.60
N SER A 73 8.97 3.87 6.74
CA SER A 73 8.37 5.16 7.07
C SER A 73 7.37 5.59 6.01
N CYS A 74 6.38 6.34 6.46
CA CYS A 74 5.35 6.93 5.62
C CYS A 74 5.41 8.44 5.69
N VAL A 75 4.78 9.07 4.70
CA VAL A 75 4.53 10.49 4.62
C VAL A 75 3.03 10.66 4.40
N LYS A 76 2.41 11.53 5.19
CA LYS A 76 1.00 11.92 5.07
C LYS A 76 0.94 13.44 4.98
N ASP A 77 0.34 13.97 3.91
CA ASP A 77 0.23 15.41 3.66
C ASP A 77 1.59 16.14 3.72
N GLY A 78 2.63 15.49 3.22
CA GLY A 78 4.01 16.01 3.23
C GLY A 78 4.72 15.96 4.57
N LYS A 79 4.08 15.44 5.63
CA LYS A 79 4.67 15.27 6.97
C LYS A 79 5.04 13.83 7.23
N GLU A 80 6.08 13.63 8.04
CA GLU A 80 6.47 12.29 8.49
C GLU A 80 5.31 11.63 9.22
N PHE A 81 5.03 10.39 8.83
CA PHE A 81 4.00 9.53 9.41
C PHE A 81 4.67 8.23 9.84
N GLY A 82 4.83 8.04 11.15
CA GLY A 82 5.42 6.84 11.71
C GLY A 82 4.54 5.62 11.45
N ILE A 83 5.10 4.58 10.83
CA ILE A 83 4.45 3.27 10.76
C ILE A 83 4.59 2.60 12.13
N ARG A 84 3.49 2.05 12.63
CA ARG A 84 3.48 1.23 13.84
C ARG A 84 3.79 -0.23 13.49
N ARG A 85 4.46 -0.94 14.38
CA ARG A 85 4.60 -2.39 14.30
C ARG A 85 3.32 -3.05 14.84
N GLU A 86 2.27 -2.92 14.03
CA GLU A 86 0.96 -3.49 14.27
C GLU A 86 0.61 -4.49 13.15
N GLY A 87 -0.42 -5.29 13.39
CA GLY A 87 -0.84 -6.37 12.49
C GLY A 87 -1.24 -7.61 13.29
N TYR A 88 -1.75 -8.61 12.58
CA TYR A 88 -2.19 -9.85 13.21
C TYR A 88 -1.02 -10.64 13.83
N GLU A 89 -1.14 -10.97 15.12
CA GLU A 89 -0.23 -11.84 15.84
C GLU A 89 -1.03 -12.91 16.59
N HIS A 90 -0.72 -14.19 16.36
CA HIS A 90 -1.53 -15.32 16.83
C HIS A 90 -1.69 -15.41 18.36
N PHE A 91 -0.73 -14.90 19.12
CA PHE A 91 -0.62 -15.11 20.57
C PHE A 91 -0.35 -13.81 21.34
N ARG A 92 -0.56 -12.66 20.69
CA ARG A 92 -0.46 -11.36 21.35
C ARG A 92 -1.84 -10.89 21.79
#